data_AF-A0AB32TEB9-F1
#
_entry.id   AF-A0AB32TEB9-F1
#
_cell.length_a   1.000
_cell.length_b   1.000
_cell.length_c   1.000
_cell.angle_alpha   90.00
_cell.angle_beta   90.00
_cell.angle_gamma   90.00
#
_symmetry.space_group_name_H-M   'P 1'
#
loop_
_entity.id
_entity.type
_entity.pdbx_description
1 polymer ?
#
loop_
_entity_poly.entity_id
_entity_poly.type
_entity_poly.pdbx_seq_one_letter_code
_entity_poly.pdbx_strand_id
1 'polypeptide(L)'
;MLPNLVPPKIPDGERVDFDDIHRKRMEKDLNELQTLIEAHFESRKKEEEEIISLKDRIEKRRSERAEQQRIRSERERERQKRLEEERARKEEEEAKKRAEDDAKKKKTLTSLHFGGYMQKIERRSGKKQTEREKKKKILGDRRKPLDIDNANESALREKAKELWSWMRELEAEKFELQYQFGKQKYEINVLRNRVSDHQKLSKRTKRGLRK
;
A
#
# COMPACT_ATOMS: atom_id res chain seq x y z
N MET A 1 62.48 -98.04 17.93
CA MET A 1 61.19 -97.98 17.21
C MET A 1 60.75 -96.53 17.15
N LEU A 2 60.64 -95.97 15.94
CA LEU A 2 60.03 -94.67 15.67
C LEU A 2 58.93 -94.92 14.63
N PRO A 3 57.69 -94.48 14.86
CA PRO A 3 56.57 -94.73 13.95
C PRO A 3 56.71 -93.88 12.68
N ASN A 4 56.43 -94.50 11.52
CA ASN A 4 56.35 -93.84 10.21
C ASN A 4 55.20 -92.81 10.22
N LEU A 5 55.54 -91.53 10.06
CA LEU A 5 54.58 -90.46 9.78
C LEU A 5 54.11 -90.57 8.32
N VAL A 6 52.86 -90.98 8.13
CA VAL A 6 52.18 -90.93 6.83
C VAL A 6 51.71 -89.48 6.59
N PRO A 7 51.96 -88.88 5.40
CA PRO A 7 51.49 -87.54 5.08
C PRO A 7 49.95 -87.47 5.10
N PRO A 8 49.33 -86.39 5.63
CA PRO A 8 47.89 -86.22 5.59
C PRO A 8 47.42 -86.10 4.15
N LYS A 9 46.46 -86.93 3.73
CA LYS A 9 45.75 -86.75 2.46
C LYS A 9 45.01 -85.42 2.52
N ILE A 10 45.43 -84.48 1.66
CA ILE A 10 44.65 -83.28 1.35
C ILE A 10 43.34 -83.77 0.72
N PRO A 11 42.16 -83.34 1.21
CA PRO A 11 40.88 -83.69 0.58
C PRO A 11 40.94 -83.32 -0.90
N ASP A 12 40.62 -84.28 -1.77
CA ASP A 12 40.51 -84.06 -3.21
C ASP A 12 39.59 -82.86 -3.43
N GLY A 13 40.19 -81.76 -3.84
CA GLY A 13 39.50 -80.50 -4.05
C GLY A 13 38.41 -80.72 -5.09
N GLU A 14 37.17 -80.55 -4.65
CA GLU A 14 36.04 -80.33 -5.52
C GLU A 14 36.47 -79.26 -6.53
N ARG A 15 36.54 -79.65 -7.82
CA ARG A 15 37.00 -78.76 -8.89
C ARG A 15 36.15 -77.50 -8.83
N VAL A 16 36.78 -76.39 -8.42
CA VAL A 16 36.14 -75.09 -8.34
C VAL A 16 35.69 -74.72 -9.76
N ASP A 17 34.38 -74.78 -9.99
CA ASP A 17 33.78 -74.42 -11.28
C ASP A 17 33.77 -72.89 -11.41
N PHE A 18 34.72 -72.37 -12.20
CA PHE A 18 34.86 -70.94 -12.44
C PHE A 18 33.64 -70.33 -13.15
N ASP A 19 32.91 -71.12 -13.94
CA ASP A 19 31.68 -70.67 -14.61
C ASP A 19 30.53 -70.55 -13.59
N ASP A 20 30.50 -71.43 -12.58
CA ASP A 20 29.54 -71.34 -11.47
C ASP A 20 29.79 -70.10 -10.60
N ILE A 21 31.06 -69.78 -10.32
CA ILE A 21 31.43 -68.54 -9.61
C ILE A 21 31.00 -67.31 -10.40
N HIS A 22 31.22 -67.30 -11.72
CA HIS A 22 30.84 -66.16 -12.56
C HIS A 22 29.32 -65.99 -12.62
N ARG A 23 28.55 -67.07 -12.79
CA ARG A 23 27.08 -67.05 -12.74
C ARG A 23 26.55 -66.53 -11.41
N LYS A 24 27.05 -67.07 -10.29
CA LYS A 24 26.65 -66.63 -8.94
C LYS A 24 26.97 -65.16 -8.68
N ARG A 25 28.09 -64.66 -9.22
CA ARG A 25 28.45 -63.25 -9.15
C ARG A 25 27.47 -62.38 -9.93
N MET A 26 27.16 -62.74 -11.17
CA MET A 26 26.20 -62.01 -11.99
C MET A 26 24.80 -62.03 -11.39
N GLU A 27 24.34 -63.17 -10.87
CA GLU A 27 23.05 -63.29 -10.21
C GLU A 27 22.98 -62.43 -8.93
N LYS A 28 24.05 -62.41 -8.13
CA LYS A 28 24.16 -61.51 -6.97
C LYS A 28 24.10 -60.05 -7.40
N ASP A 29 24.94 -59.63 -8.35
CA ASP A 29 25.03 -58.24 -8.79
C ASP A 29 23.69 -57.76 -9.39
N LEU A 30 22.97 -58.63 -10.09
CA LEU A 30 21.67 -58.34 -10.68
C LEU A 30 20.57 -58.20 -9.61
N ASN A 31 20.56 -59.08 -8.61
CA ASN A 31 19.66 -58.94 -7.44
C ASN A 31 19.97 -57.68 -6.62
N GLU A 32 21.24 -57.37 -6.41
CA GLU A 32 21.70 -56.20 -5.65
C GLU A 32 21.33 -54.91 -6.40
N LEU A 33 21.49 -54.89 -7.73
CA LEU A 33 21.02 -53.79 -8.59
C LEU A 33 19.51 -53.61 -8.52
N GLN A 34 18.73 -54.69 -8.61
CA GLN A 34 17.27 -54.63 -8.53
C GLN A 34 16.79 -54.10 -7.17
N THR A 35 17.43 -54.56 -6.09
CA THR A 35 17.16 -54.07 -4.72
C THR A 35 17.48 -52.57 -4.58
N LEU A 36 18.61 -52.12 -5.13
CA LEU A 36 19.00 -50.70 -5.11
C LEU A 36 18.01 -49.82 -5.89
N ILE A 37 17.56 -50.30 -7.06
CA ILE A 37 16.56 -49.62 -7.87
C ILE A 37 15.26 -49.47 -7.08
N GLU A 38 14.72 -50.55 -6.54
CA GLU A 38 13.47 -50.54 -5.76
C GLU A 38 13.58 -49.64 -4.53
N ALA A 39 14.67 -49.75 -3.76
CA ALA A 39 14.90 -48.91 -2.59
C ALA A 39 14.97 -47.41 -2.94
N HIS A 40 15.63 -47.05 -4.04
CA HIS A 40 15.71 -45.67 -4.49
C HIS A 40 14.33 -45.12 -4.89
N PHE A 41 13.55 -45.88 -5.66
CA PHE A 41 12.21 -45.47 -6.09
C PHE A 41 11.24 -45.37 -4.91
N GLU A 42 11.25 -46.33 -3.99
CA GLU A 42 10.41 -46.25 -2.80
C GLU A 42 10.78 -45.06 -1.92
N SER A 43 12.08 -44.83 -1.69
CA SER A 43 12.55 -43.71 -0.89
C SER A 43 12.13 -42.38 -1.50
N ARG A 44 12.36 -42.19 -2.80
CA ARG A 44 11.94 -40.98 -3.53
C ARG A 44 10.43 -40.77 -3.47
N LYS A 45 9.66 -41.83 -3.70
CA LYS A 45 8.20 -41.74 -3.70
C LYS A 45 7.66 -41.32 -2.34
N LYS A 46 8.17 -41.92 -1.24
CA LYS A 46 7.78 -41.54 0.13
C LYS A 46 8.15 -40.09 0.43
N GLU A 47 9.36 -39.68 0.08
CA GLU A 47 9.83 -38.31 0.30
C GLU A 47 9.02 -37.29 -0.51
N GLU A 48 8.71 -37.58 -1.78
CA GLU A 48 7.87 -36.73 -2.63
C GLU A 48 6.44 -36.61 -2.09
N GLU A 49 5.82 -37.72 -1.66
CA GLU A 49 4.50 -37.71 -1.04
C GLU A 49 4.46 -36.87 0.24
N GLU A 50 5.49 -36.96 1.08
CA GLU A 50 5.63 -36.14 2.29
C GLU A 50 5.80 -34.66 1.96
N ILE A 51 6.65 -34.32 0.98
CA ILE A 51 6.87 -32.94 0.54
C ILE A 51 5.58 -32.34 -0.03
N ILE A 52 4.84 -33.10 -0.85
CA ILE A 52 3.55 -32.67 -1.41
C ILE A 52 2.55 -32.41 -0.29
N SER A 53 2.39 -33.36 0.64
CA SER A 53 1.50 -33.22 1.80
C SER A 53 1.84 -32.01 2.67
N LEU A 54 3.14 -31.71 2.85
CA LEU A 54 3.59 -30.53 3.59
C LEU A 54 3.27 -29.24 2.83
N LYS A 55 3.52 -29.20 1.52
CA LYS A 55 3.21 -28.04 0.67
C LYS A 55 1.71 -27.73 0.68
N ASP A 56 0.86 -28.73 0.48
CA ASP A 56 -0.60 -28.56 0.48
C ASP A 56 -1.09 -27.98 1.82
N ARG A 57 -0.53 -28.44 2.94
CA ARG A 57 -0.88 -27.96 4.28
C ARG A 57 -0.43 -26.52 4.50
N ILE A 58 0.75 -26.15 4.00
CA ILE A 58 1.26 -24.77 4.05
C ILE A 58 0.40 -23.86 3.19
N GLU A 59 0.04 -24.31 1.98
CA GLU A 59 -0.82 -23.56 1.05
C GLU A 59 -2.21 -23.34 1.66
N LYS A 60 -2.82 -24.38 2.23
CA LYS A 60 -4.08 -24.26 2.96
C LYS A 60 -4.01 -23.25 4.11
N ARG A 61 -2.93 -23.27 4.91
CA ARG A 61 -2.74 -22.27 5.99
C ARG A 61 -2.50 -20.86 5.47
N ARG A 62 -1.93 -20.71 4.26
CA ARG A 62 -1.76 -19.39 3.62
C ARG A 62 -3.11 -18.87 3.11
N SER A 63 -3.91 -19.72 2.46
CA SER A 63 -5.25 -19.33 1.99
C SER A 63 -6.19 -18.99 3.15
N GLU A 64 -6.18 -19.77 4.23
CA GLU A 64 -6.94 -19.46 5.46
C GLU A 64 -6.56 -18.11 6.07
N ARG A 65 -5.26 -17.79 6.15
CA ARG A 65 -4.80 -16.48 6.63
C ARG A 65 -5.22 -15.34 5.71
N ALA A 66 -5.12 -15.53 4.40
CA ALA A 66 -5.56 -14.55 3.42
C ALA A 66 -7.08 -14.28 3.56
N GLU A 67 -7.87 -15.32 3.74
CA GLU A 67 -9.32 -15.20 3.94
C GLU A 67 -9.67 -14.51 5.27
N GLN A 68 -8.99 -14.85 6.37
CA GLN A 68 -9.15 -14.15 7.63
C GLN A 68 -8.84 -12.64 7.49
N GLN A 69 -7.82 -12.29 6.72
CA GLN A 69 -7.46 -10.90 6.48
C GLN A 69 -8.51 -10.18 5.62
N ARG A 70 -9.07 -10.84 4.60
CA ARG A 70 -10.21 -10.32 3.82
C ARG A 70 -11.42 -10.04 4.72
N ILE A 71 -11.83 -11.00 5.53
CA ILE A 71 -12.97 -10.86 6.46
C ILE A 71 -12.73 -9.71 7.44
N ARG A 72 -11.52 -9.57 7.99
CA ARG A 72 -11.19 -8.45 8.88
C ARG A 72 -11.29 -7.10 8.16
N SER A 73 -10.75 -7.00 6.95
CA SER A 73 -10.82 -5.79 6.13
C SER A 73 -12.26 -5.42 5.77
N GLU A 74 -13.09 -6.40 5.44
CA GLU A 74 -14.50 -6.20 5.11
C GLU A 74 -15.31 -5.73 6.33
N ARG A 75 -15.12 -6.37 7.49
CA ARG A 75 -15.75 -5.93 8.76
C ARG A 75 -15.31 -4.54 9.20
N GLU A 76 -14.07 -4.15 8.93
CA GLU A 76 -13.59 -2.79 9.20
C GLU A 76 -14.24 -1.78 8.25
N ARG A 77 -14.32 -2.12 6.96
CA ARG A 77 -14.98 -1.29 5.95
C ARG A 77 -16.47 -1.11 6.23
N GLU A 78 -17.16 -2.17 6.65
CA GLU A 78 -18.58 -2.09 7.04
C GLU A 78 -18.78 -1.20 8.26
N ARG A 79 -17.91 -1.30 9.28
CA ARG A 79 -17.95 -0.42 10.45
C ARG A 79 -17.73 1.04 10.08
N GLN A 80 -16.75 1.33 9.23
CA GLN A 80 -16.53 2.69 8.72
C GLN A 80 -17.75 3.20 7.94
N LYS A 81 -18.32 2.37 7.06
CA LYS A 81 -19.52 2.72 6.30
C LYS A 81 -20.73 3.02 7.20
N ARG A 82 -20.97 2.22 8.24
CA ARG A 82 -22.05 2.47 9.21
C ARG A 82 -21.85 3.78 9.97
N LEU A 83 -20.63 4.08 10.39
CA LEU A 83 -20.32 5.36 11.07
C LEU A 83 -20.50 6.56 10.14
N GLU A 84 -20.14 6.42 8.86
CA GLU A 84 -20.37 7.46 7.85
C GLU A 84 -21.86 7.65 7.56
N GLU A 85 -22.64 6.57 7.42
CA GLU A 85 -24.09 6.62 7.24
C GLU A 85 -24.81 7.22 8.45
N GLU A 86 -24.42 6.88 9.68
CA GLU A 86 -24.98 7.46 10.90
C GLU A 86 -24.66 8.96 11.00
N ARG A 87 -23.43 9.37 10.68
CA ARG A 87 -23.05 10.78 10.61
C ARG A 87 -23.83 11.52 9.54
N ALA A 88 -23.97 10.94 8.35
CA ALA A 88 -24.73 11.53 7.25
C ALA A 88 -26.20 11.71 7.62
N ARG A 89 -26.82 10.71 8.27
CA ARG A 89 -28.21 10.79 8.74
C ARG A 89 -28.39 11.86 9.83
N LYS A 90 -27.44 11.96 10.77
CA LYS A 90 -27.46 12.99 11.82
C LYS A 90 -27.27 14.39 11.25
N GLU A 91 -26.38 14.55 10.26
CA GLU A 91 -26.20 15.82 9.54
C GLU A 91 -27.44 16.20 8.72
N GLU A 92 -28.12 15.23 8.10
CA GLU A 92 -29.35 15.46 7.35
C GLU A 92 -30.51 15.87 8.27
N GLU A 93 -30.65 15.22 9.44
CA GLU A 93 -31.66 15.57 10.44
C GLU A 93 -31.39 16.94 11.09
N GLU A 94 -30.12 17.27 11.38
CA GLU A 94 -29.74 18.59 11.89
C GLU A 94 -29.93 19.69 10.83
N ALA A 95 -29.65 19.39 9.55
CA ALA A 95 -29.91 20.31 8.45
C ALA A 95 -31.42 20.56 8.26
N LYS A 96 -32.24 19.51 8.36
CA LYS A 96 -33.70 19.64 8.28
C LYS A 96 -34.26 20.44 9.45
N LYS A 97 -33.80 20.18 10.68
CA LYS A 97 -34.21 20.94 11.87
C LYS A 97 -33.81 22.41 11.78
N ARG A 98 -32.58 22.71 11.31
CA ARG A 98 -32.14 24.10 11.06
C ARG A 98 -32.98 24.78 9.97
N ALA A 99 -33.34 24.06 8.90
CA ALA A 99 -34.20 24.61 7.85
C ALA A 99 -35.62 24.91 8.35
N GLU A 100 -36.18 24.04 9.21
CA GLU A 100 -37.49 24.27 9.84
C GLU A 100 -37.47 25.43 10.85
N ASP A 101 -36.41 25.54 11.65
CA ASP A 101 -36.23 26.66 12.60
C ASP A 101 -35.99 27.99 11.87
N ASP A 102 -35.21 28.00 10.79
CA ASP A 102 -35.02 29.19 9.95
C ASP A 102 -36.30 29.55 9.19
N ALA A 103 -37.12 28.59 8.76
CA ALA A 103 -38.43 28.85 8.17
C ALA A 103 -39.43 29.43 9.20
N LYS A 104 -39.43 28.92 10.43
CA LYS A 104 -40.23 29.49 11.53
C LYS A 104 -39.74 30.90 11.92
N LYS A 105 -38.42 31.11 12.00
CA LYS A 105 -37.82 32.44 12.24
C LYS A 105 -38.09 33.40 11.09
N LYS A 106 -38.07 32.96 9.84
CA LYS A 106 -38.42 33.78 8.67
C LYS A 106 -39.90 34.17 8.67
N LYS A 107 -40.79 33.28 9.15
CA LYS A 107 -42.22 33.60 9.36
C LYS A 107 -42.44 34.61 10.50
N THR A 108 -41.60 34.62 11.53
CA THR A 108 -41.69 35.60 12.65
C THR A 108 -40.90 36.89 12.40
N LEU A 109 -39.91 36.87 11.51
CA LEU A 109 -39.00 37.99 11.22
C LEU A 109 -39.27 38.64 9.85
N THR A 110 -40.51 38.63 9.37
CA THR A 110 -40.97 39.55 8.30
C THR A 110 -41.18 40.96 8.86
N SER A 111 -40.18 41.50 9.56
CA SER A 111 -40.07 42.91 9.88
C SER A 111 -38.60 43.32 9.85
N LEU A 112 -38.26 43.93 8.72
CA LEU A 112 -37.10 44.76 8.41
C LEU A 112 -35.67 44.18 8.58
N HIS A 113 -34.95 44.17 7.45
CA HIS A 113 -33.49 44.16 7.32
C HIS A 113 -32.68 42.85 7.56
N PHE A 114 -33.12 41.73 7.00
CA PHE A 114 -32.35 40.48 6.97
C PHE A 114 -31.81 40.09 5.58
N GLY A 115 -31.36 41.05 4.77
CA GLY A 115 -30.88 40.79 3.40
C GLY A 115 -29.52 40.08 3.30
N GLY A 116 -28.64 40.23 4.30
CA GLY A 116 -27.25 39.74 4.20
C GLY A 116 -27.00 38.32 4.70
N TYR A 117 -27.87 37.78 5.55
CA TYR A 117 -27.66 36.46 6.17
C TYR A 117 -28.19 35.32 5.29
N MET A 118 -29.33 35.53 4.61
CA MET A 118 -29.91 34.53 3.68
C MET A 118 -28.99 34.24 2.49
N GLN A 119 -28.26 35.23 1.99
CA GLN A 119 -27.35 35.08 0.84
C GLN A 119 -26.10 34.23 1.17
N LYS A 120 -25.73 34.11 2.46
CA LYS A 120 -24.65 33.21 2.93
C LYS A 120 -25.12 31.77 3.11
N ILE A 121 -26.41 31.56 3.35
CA ILE A 121 -26.99 30.22 3.58
C ILE A 121 -27.24 29.51 2.24
N GLU A 122 -27.80 30.17 1.23
CA GLU A 122 -28.00 29.57 -0.09
C GLU A 122 -26.68 29.14 -0.76
N ARG A 123 -25.58 29.88 -0.57
CA ARG A 123 -24.26 29.50 -1.09
C ARG A 123 -23.63 28.28 -0.39
N ARG A 124 -24.17 27.84 0.75
CA ARG A 124 -23.69 26.67 1.53
C ARG A 124 -24.45 25.38 1.22
N SER A 125 -25.44 25.40 0.33
CA SER A 125 -26.29 24.23 0.00
C SER A 125 -25.59 23.13 -0.82
N GLY A 126 -24.28 23.19 -1.01
CA GLY A 126 -23.48 22.05 -1.45
C GLY A 126 -22.29 21.97 -0.52
N LYS A 127 -21.99 20.78 0.03
CA LYS A 127 -20.73 20.50 0.73
C LYS A 127 -19.57 20.68 -0.26
N LYS A 128 -19.22 21.93 -0.58
CA LYS A 128 -18.03 22.27 -1.34
C LYS A 128 -16.86 21.83 -0.47
N GLN A 129 -16.04 20.95 -1.03
CA GLN A 129 -14.84 20.46 -0.37
C GLN A 129 -14.06 21.63 0.22
N THR A 130 -13.76 21.55 1.51
CA THR A 130 -13.11 22.67 2.20
C THR A 130 -11.70 22.88 1.62
N GLU A 131 -11.17 24.10 1.64
CA GLU A 131 -9.80 24.35 1.18
C GLU A 131 -8.77 23.51 1.96
N ARG A 132 -9.09 23.13 3.21
CA ARG A 132 -8.31 22.19 4.01
C ARG A 132 -8.31 20.78 3.41
N GLU A 133 -9.48 20.28 3.03
CA GLU A 133 -9.62 18.95 2.38
C GLU A 133 -8.94 18.93 1.01
N LYS A 134 -9.09 19.98 0.20
CA LYS A 134 -8.41 20.09 -1.09
C LYS A 134 -6.89 20.08 -0.91
N LYS A 135 -6.36 20.88 0.02
CA LYS A 135 -4.93 20.89 0.35
C LYS A 135 -4.47 19.50 0.80
N LYS A 136 -5.22 18.83 1.69
CA LYS A 136 -4.88 17.48 2.16
C LYS A 136 -4.88 16.47 1.01
N LYS A 137 -5.86 16.53 0.12
CA LYS A 137 -5.93 15.68 -1.07
C LYS A 137 -4.72 15.89 -1.98
N ILE A 138 -4.42 17.13 -2.37
CA ILE A 138 -3.30 17.45 -3.26
C ILE A 138 -1.96 17.01 -2.65
N LEU A 139 -1.75 17.25 -1.35
CA LEU A 139 -0.51 16.80 -0.68
C LEU A 139 -0.44 15.27 -0.56
N GLY A 140 -1.58 14.61 -0.38
CA GLY A 140 -1.67 13.15 -0.43
C GLY A 140 -1.30 12.60 -1.80
N ASP A 141 -1.88 13.17 -2.87
CA ASP A 141 -1.62 12.77 -4.27
C ASP A 141 -0.14 12.99 -4.66
N ARG A 142 0.51 14.03 -4.12
CA ARG A 142 1.94 14.30 -4.33
C ARG A 142 2.88 13.39 -3.53
N ARG A 143 2.42 12.79 -2.43
CA ARG A 143 3.27 12.01 -1.54
C ARG A 143 3.44 10.59 -2.11
N LYS A 144 4.64 10.31 -2.63
CA LYS A 144 5.03 8.96 -3.03
C LYS A 144 5.39 8.14 -1.78
N PRO A 145 4.87 6.91 -1.62
CA PRO A 145 5.30 6.02 -0.55
C PRO A 145 6.79 5.68 -0.73
N LEU A 146 7.50 5.54 0.39
CA LEU A 146 8.91 5.17 0.42
C LEU A 146 8.99 3.68 0.77
N ASP A 147 9.41 2.86 -0.18
CA ASP A 147 9.67 1.43 0.03
C ASP A 147 11.19 1.21 0.07
N ILE A 148 11.70 0.88 1.25
CA ILE A 148 13.15 0.69 1.50
C ILE A 148 13.45 -0.60 2.28
N ASP A 149 12.44 -1.37 2.68
CA ASP A 149 12.58 -2.44 3.66
C ASP A 149 13.45 -3.61 3.14
N ASN A 150 13.49 -3.79 1.82
CA ASN A 150 14.31 -4.82 1.15
C ASN A 150 15.36 -4.22 0.19
N ALA A 151 15.68 -2.93 0.33
CA ALA A 151 16.61 -2.26 -0.57
C ALA A 151 18.07 -2.56 -0.19
N ASN A 152 18.91 -2.82 -1.21
CA ASN A 152 20.35 -2.97 -1.02
C ASN A 152 21.05 -1.60 -0.89
N GLU A 153 22.32 -1.59 -0.45
CA GLU A 153 23.06 -0.35 -0.18
C GLU A 153 23.14 0.59 -1.41
N SER A 154 23.37 0.03 -2.59
CA SER A 154 23.42 0.81 -3.85
C SER A 154 22.08 1.48 -4.14
N ALA A 155 20.97 0.73 -4.03
CA ALA A 155 19.63 1.25 -4.22
C ALA A 155 19.27 2.33 -3.18
N LEU A 156 19.69 2.18 -1.93
CA LEU A 156 19.50 3.18 -0.88
C LEU A 156 20.26 4.49 -1.19
N ARG A 157 21.49 4.40 -1.70
CA ARG A 157 22.29 5.57 -2.10
C ARG A 157 21.64 6.32 -3.25
N GLU A 158 21.16 5.62 -4.26
CA GLU A 158 20.43 6.25 -5.37
C GLU A 158 19.10 6.85 -4.90
N LYS A 159 18.36 6.17 -4.03
CA LYS A 159 17.11 6.70 -3.48
C LYS A 159 17.33 7.96 -2.64
N ALA A 160 18.42 8.03 -1.87
CA ALA A 160 18.80 9.22 -1.12
C ALA A 160 19.10 10.41 -2.04
N LYS A 161 19.81 10.18 -3.16
CA LYS A 161 20.07 11.22 -4.17
C LYS A 161 18.77 11.71 -4.83
N GLU A 162 17.86 10.79 -5.19
CA GLU A 162 16.56 11.14 -5.77
C GLU A 162 15.74 12.03 -4.81
N LEU A 163 15.64 11.63 -3.54
CA LEU A 163 14.92 12.40 -2.53
C LEU A 163 15.55 13.77 -2.27
N TRP A 164 16.89 13.85 -2.28
CA TRP A 164 17.61 15.12 -2.12
C TRP A 164 17.35 16.06 -3.30
N SER A 165 17.42 15.56 -4.54
CA SER A 165 17.09 16.34 -5.74
C SER A 165 15.64 16.83 -5.71
N TRP A 166 14.70 15.96 -5.34
CA TRP A 166 13.29 16.32 -5.21
C TRP A 166 13.06 17.40 -4.15
N MET A 167 13.71 17.29 -2.99
CA MET A 167 13.63 18.32 -1.95
C MET A 167 14.19 19.66 -2.44
N ARG A 168 15.30 19.64 -3.18
CA ARG A 168 15.93 20.83 -3.74
C ARG A 168 15.03 21.52 -4.77
N GLU A 169 14.36 20.76 -5.63
CA GLU A 169 13.36 21.29 -6.59
C GLU A 169 12.21 21.99 -5.87
N LEU A 170 11.63 21.33 -4.84
CA LEU A 170 10.53 21.92 -4.06
C LEU A 170 10.94 23.22 -3.34
N GLU A 171 12.16 23.29 -2.81
CA GLU A 171 12.64 24.54 -2.19
C GLU A 171 12.90 25.64 -3.21
N ALA A 172 13.39 25.31 -4.42
CA ALA A 172 13.53 26.28 -5.50
C ALA A 172 12.17 26.86 -5.93
N GLU A 173 11.15 26.01 -6.11
CA GLU A 173 9.78 26.45 -6.42
C GLU A 173 9.21 27.34 -5.31
N LYS A 174 9.42 26.96 -4.04
CA LYS A 174 8.96 27.75 -2.89
C LYS A 174 9.63 29.12 -2.87
N PHE A 175 10.93 29.20 -3.13
CA PHE A 175 11.66 30.46 -3.20
C PHE A 175 11.09 31.39 -4.28
N GLU A 176 10.87 30.87 -5.50
CA GLU A 176 10.29 31.64 -6.59
C GLU A 176 8.88 32.15 -6.23
N LEU A 177 8.03 31.29 -5.67
CA LEU A 177 6.69 31.69 -5.22
C LEU A 177 6.73 32.77 -4.13
N GLN A 178 7.70 32.72 -3.22
CA GLN A 178 7.88 33.76 -2.19
C GLN A 178 8.30 35.09 -2.82
N TYR A 179 9.22 35.06 -3.79
CA TYR A 179 9.65 36.24 -4.53
C TYR A 179 8.49 36.87 -5.30
N GLN A 180 7.73 36.06 -6.05
CA GLN A 180 6.53 36.50 -6.77
C GLN A 180 5.48 37.09 -5.82
N PHE A 181 5.23 36.44 -4.67
CA PHE A 181 4.30 36.96 -3.68
C PHE A 181 4.72 38.34 -3.14
N GLY A 182 6.02 38.54 -2.90
CA GLY A 182 6.58 39.84 -2.51
C GLY A 182 6.31 40.92 -3.54
N LYS A 183 6.58 40.63 -4.82
CA LYS A 183 6.31 41.53 -5.95
C LYS A 183 4.82 41.86 -6.07
N GLN A 184 3.95 40.84 -6.04
CA GLN A 184 2.50 41.02 -6.11
C GLN A 184 1.97 41.88 -4.96
N LYS A 185 2.51 41.73 -3.74
CA LYS A 185 2.13 42.55 -2.60
C LYS A 185 2.44 44.04 -2.83
N TYR A 186 3.59 44.34 -3.43
CA TYR A 186 3.94 45.71 -3.81
C TYR A 186 3.01 46.25 -4.90
N GLU A 187 2.78 45.48 -5.96
CA GLU A 187 1.88 45.86 -7.06
C GLU A 187 0.46 46.14 -6.56
N ILE A 188 -0.08 45.31 -5.67
CA ILE A 188 -1.38 45.54 -5.04
C ILE A 188 -1.42 46.87 -4.29
N ASN A 189 -0.37 47.24 -3.55
CA ASN A 189 -0.32 48.51 -2.84
C ASN A 189 -0.31 49.70 -3.82
N VAL A 190 0.49 49.62 -4.88
CA VAL A 190 0.52 50.66 -5.93
C VAL A 190 -0.84 50.79 -6.60
N LEU A 191 -1.48 49.67 -6.96
CA LEU A 191 -2.80 49.68 -7.59
C LEU A 191 -3.87 50.28 -6.66
N ARG A 192 -3.84 49.98 -5.36
CA ARG A 192 -4.74 50.58 -4.37
C ARG A 192 -4.57 52.10 -4.29
N ASN A 193 -3.33 52.59 -4.31
CA ASN A 193 -3.05 54.03 -4.31
C ASN A 193 -3.57 54.70 -5.59
N ARG A 194 -3.27 54.11 -6.76
CA ARG A 194 -3.78 54.60 -8.05
C ARG A 194 -5.30 54.68 -8.08
N VAL A 195 -6.00 53.64 -7.60
CA VAL A 195 -7.47 53.65 -7.49
C VAL A 195 -7.94 54.79 -6.59
N SER A 196 -7.31 55.00 -5.43
CA SER A 196 -7.64 56.10 -4.52
C SER A 196 -7.48 57.47 -5.18
N ASP A 197 -6.37 57.69 -5.88
CA ASP A 197 -6.06 58.97 -6.50
C ASP A 197 -7.03 59.30 -7.66
N HIS A 198 -7.33 58.32 -8.51
CA HIS A 198 -8.34 58.47 -9.56
C HIS A 198 -9.75 58.74 -8.98
N GLN A 199 -10.11 58.12 -7.86
CA GLN A 199 -11.39 58.39 -7.18
C GLN A 199 -11.44 59.79 -6.55
N LYS A 200 -10.33 60.29 -5.99
CA LYS A 200 -10.25 61.65 -5.43
C LYS A 200 -10.40 62.72 -6.50
N LEU A 201 -9.75 62.53 -7.66
CA LEU A 201 -9.87 63.45 -8.80
C LEU A 201 -11.31 63.48 -9.33
N SER A 202 -11.97 62.33 -9.48
CA SER A 202 -13.37 62.25 -9.91
C SER A 202 -14.34 63.00 -8.97
N LYS A 203 -14.12 62.91 -7.64
CA LYS A 203 -14.95 63.62 -6.64
C LYS A 203 -14.70 65.13 -6.63
N ARG A 204 -13.47 65.57 -6.93
CA ARG A 204 -13.11 66.99 -6.99
C ARG A 204 -13.70 67.68 -8.23
N THR A 205 -13.72 66.99 -9.38
CA THR A 205 -14.40 67.48 -10.60
C THR A 205 -15.91 67.65 -10.39
N LYS A 206 -16.58 66.73 -9.66
CA LYS A 206 -18.01 66.87 -9.32
C LYS A 206 -18.32 68.02 -8.36
N ARG A 207 -17.37 68.45 -7.51
CA ARG A 207 -17.56 69.61 -6.61
C ARG A 207 -17.29 70.95 -7.31
N GLY A 208 -16.52 70.97 -8.39
CA GLY A 208 -16.23 72.18 -9.18
C GLY A 208 -17.31 72.57 -10.20
N LEU A 209 -18.24 71.67 -10.53
CA LEU A 209 -19.38 71.92 -11.43
C LEU A 209 -20.67 72.37 -10.71
N ARG A 210 -20.61 72.62 -9.40
CA ARG A 210 -21.69 73.31 -8.68
C ARG A 210 -21.39 74.81 -8.64
N LYS A 211 -21.70 75.50 -9.73
CA LYS A 211 -21.94 76.95 -9.76
C LYS A 211 -23.26 77.19 -10.46
#